data_AF-A0A355F7F3-F1
#
_entry.id   AF-A0A355F7F3-F1
#
_cell.length_a   1.000
_cell.length_b   1.000
_cell.length_c   1.000
_cell.angle_alpha   90.00
_cell.angle_beta   90.00
_cell.angle_gamma   90.00
#
_symmetry.space_group_name_H-M   'P 1'
#
loop_
_entity.id
_entity.type
_entity.pdbx_description
1 polymer ?
#
loop_
_entity_poly.entity_id
_entity_poly.type
_entity_poly.pdbx_seq_one_letter_code
_entity_poly.pdbx_strand_id
1 'polypeptide(L)'
;MNGQWYYVHNGASAGPVGGDVLQRLATEGVVTATTYVWQEGMPAWRPAFEIPGLVLLPPPPPQALPLPIPPPSGRSILGEIGVGISRAAELPTLSGVPIREVLLGGLKPGVTTANIEDLFIVGTETTTPDLAQLPAGWPTPRVFWRIFFGAMATYLLMLIGLWQFNNSNFFPGMIVIGSFVVPLSVVVLFFELNVPRNISIYQVGKMILLGGALSLVVTMIVAAIVPGDDVGALIPAMLTGVVEEVGKGLVLLIIVGSLRYRHQINGLLFGAAVGAGFAGFESAGYAFNLALSESTGLADATGTAVVNILIRGLLAPGGHVIWTAMVGSALWKAKGGQPFSVAQLFHPVVIRRGLVAIVLHGLWDTDIPFIPSLLWCVLLLVVGWYIVFGMLKQSLAEVEAAKQGALR
;
A
#
# COMPACT_ATOMS: atom_id res chain seq x y z
N MET A 1 -31.89 -8.59 39.54
CA MET A 1 -30.80 -8.55 38.54
C MET A 1 -29.65 -7.76 39.15
N ASN A 2 -28.63 -8.42 39.69
CA ASN A 2 -27.49 -7.74 40.32
C ASN A 2 -26.35 -7.66 39.31
N GLY A 3 -25.83 -6.45 39.05
CA GLY A 3 -24.76 -6.22 38.07
C GLY A 3 -24.93 -4.91 37.31
N GLN A 4 -23.87 -4.52 36.59
CA GLN A 4 -23.90 -3.40 35.65
C GLN A 4 -24.30 -3.92 34.27
N TRP A 5 -25.33 -3.32 33.69
CA TRP A 5 -25.90 -3.72 32.41
C TRP A 5 -25.65 -2.67 31.34
N TYR A 6 -25.53 -3.14 30.11
CA TYR A 6 -25.50 -2.33 28.90
C TYR A 6 -26.68 -2.71 28.02
N TYR A 7 -27.20 -1.77 27.26
CA TYR A 7 -28.32 -1.96 26.33
C TYR A 7 -28.09 -1.19 25.03
N VAL A 8 -28.73 -1.61 23.95
CA VAL A 8 -28.65 -0.90 22.67
C VAL A 8 -29.69 0.20 22.60
N HIS A 9 -29.25 1.43 22.33
CA HIS A 9 -30.12 2.58 22.08
C HIS A 9 -29.61 3.33 20.85
N ASN A 10 -30.48 3.57 19.87
CA ASN A 10 -30.13 4.24 18.60
C ASN A 10 -28.90 3.64 17.87
N GLY A 11 -28.74 2.31 17.92
CA GLY A 11 -27.65 1.59 17.24
C GLY A 11 -26.30 1.64 17.96
N ALA A 12 -26.21 2.25 19.14
CA ALA A 12 -25.02 2.29 19.97
C ALA A 12 -25.25 1.59 21.32
N SER A 13 -24.17 1.12 21.93
CA SER A 13 -24.19 0.60 23.30
C SER A 13 -24.32 1.76 24.30
N ALA A 14 -25.30 1.69 25.18
CA ALA A 14 -25.55 2.61 26.29
C ALA A 14 -25.40 1.87 27.63
N GLY A 15 -24.87 2.56 28.66
CA GLY A 15 -24.55 1.99 29.98
C GLY A 15 -23.14 2.38 30.47
N PRO A 16 -22.67 1.83 31.60
CA PRO A 16 -23.33 0.84 32.44
C PRO A 16 -24.49 1.44 33.27
N VAL A 17 -25.56 0.67 33.45
CA VAL A 17 -26.70 1.01 34.33
C VAL A 17 -26.97 -0.12 35.34
N GLY A 18 -27.50 0.23 36.50
CA GLY A 18 -27.97 -0.76 37.48
C GLY A 18 -29.16 -1.56 36.94
N GLY A 19 -29.36 -2.78 37.44
CA GLY A 19 -30.49 -3.63 37.04
C GLY A 19 -31.86 -3.01 37.31
N ASP A 20 -31.98 -2.16 38.34
CA ASP A 20 -33.19 -1.39 38.66
C ASP A 20 -33.48 -0.29 37.61
N VAL A 21 -32.44 0.34 37.08
CA VAL A 21 -32.54 1.32 35.99
C VAL A 21 -32.91 0.62 34.69
N LEU A 22 -32.28 -0.52 34.39
CA LEU A 22 -32.61 -1.31 33.20
C LEU A 22 -34.08 -1.76 33.21
N GLN A 23 -34.61 -2.16 34.37
CA GLN A 23 -36.00 -2.57 34.51
C GLN A 23 -36.97 -1.40 34.38
N ARG A 24 -36.60 -0.21 34.87
CA ARG A 24 -37.36 1.04 34.61
C ARG A 24 -37.39 1.38 33.13
N LEU A 25 -36.25 1.33 32.44
CA LEU A 25 -36.16 1.57 30.99
C LEU A 25 -36.98 0.57 30.17
N ALA A 26 -37.11 -0.67 30.65
CA ALA A 26 -37.99 -1.66 30.03
C ALA A 26 -39.48 -1.33 30.26
N THR A 27 -39.84 -0.83 31.43
CA THR A 27 -41.20 -0.38 31.76
C THR A 27 -41.60 0.87 30.97
N GLU A 28 -40.64 1.77 30.74
CA GLU A 28 -40.81 3.01 29.97
C GLU A 28 -40.78 2.79 28.43
N GLY A 29 -40.56 1.55 27.97
CA GLY A 29 -40.53 1.21 26.54
C GLY A 29 -39.25 1.60 25.80
N VAL A 30 -38.23 2.10 26.51
CA VAL A 30 -36.91 2.42 25.94
C VAL A 30 -36.12 1.15 25.62
N VAL A 31 -36.20 0.15 26.51
CA VAL A 31 -35.71 -1.21 26.27
C VAL A 31 -36.91 -2.08 25.90
N THR A 32 -36.97 -2.47 24.64
CA THR A 32 -38.02 -3.35 24.10
C THR A 32 -37.61 -4.81 24.18
N ALA A 33 -38.53 -5.75 23.93
CA ALA A 33 -38.23 -7.18 23.90
C ALA A 33 -37.06 -7.53 22.97
N THR A 34 -36.91 -6.83 21.84
CA THR A 34 -35.85 -7.03 20.85
C THR A 34 -34.58 -6.21 21.11
N THR A 35 -34.58 -5.34 22.12
CA THR A 35 -33.39 -4.56 22.47
C THR A 35 -32.31 -5.50 23.00
N TYR A 36 -31.12 -5.47 22.40
CA TYR A 36 -29.99 -6.24 22.89
C TYR A 36 -29.47 -5.65 24.20
N VAL A 37 -29.27 -6.52 25.18
CA VAL A 37 -28.71 -6.22 26.49
C VAL A 37 -27.52 -7.15 26.76
N TRP A 38 -26.58 -6.66 27.58
CA TRP A 38 -25.39 -7.40 27.96
C TRP A 38 -24.93 -6.99 29.35
N GLN A 39 -24.33 -7.92 30.08
CA GLN A 39 -23.62 -7.65 31.33
C GLN A 39 -22.29 -8.40 31.34
N GLU A 40 -21.36 -7.93 32.15
CA GLU A 40 -20.06 -8.57 32.34
C GLU A 40 -20.23 -10.04 32.75
N GLY A 41 -19.54 -10.94 32.03
CA GLY A 41 -19.68 -12.39 32.18
C GLY A 41 -20.61 -13.08 31.17
N MET A 42 -21.38 -12.34 30.37
CA MET A 42 -22.14 -12.92 29.26
C MET A 42 -21.26 -13.16 28.01
N PRO A 43 -21.39 -14.32 27.32
CA PRO A 43 -20.56 -14.65 26.17
C PRO A 43 -20.88 -13.80 24.92
N ALA A 44 -22.08 -13.22 24.84
CA ALA A 44 -22.52 -12.35 23.76
C ALA A 44 -23.73 -11.51 24.21
N TRP A 45 -24.05 -10.46 23.46
CA TRP A 45 -25.30 -9.69 23.60
C TRP A 45 -26.51 -10.60 23.38
N ARG A 46 -27.55 -10.41 24.19
CA ARG A 46 -28.81 -11.16 24.06
C ARG A 46 -30.00 -10.21 24.00
N PRO A 47 -31.05 -10.52 23.25
CA PRO A 47 -32.27 -9.71 23.26
C PRO A 47 -32.93 -9.76 24.63
N ALA A 48 -33.56 -8.66 25.05
CA ALA A 48 -34.12 -8.50 26.39
C ALA A 48 -35.19 -9.56 26.75
N PHE A 49 -35.91 -10.11 25.77
CA PHE A 49 -36.88 -11.20 26.01
C PHE A 49 -36.24 -12.51 26.50
N GLU A 50 -34.95 -12.73 26.21
CA GLU A 50 -34.22 -13.90 26.70
C GLU A 50 -33.77 -13.75 28.16
N ILE A 51 -33.89 -12.54 28.72
CA ILE A 51 -33.51 -12.26 30.11
C ILE A 51 -34.75 -12.43 31.00
N PRO A 52 -34.78 -13.45 31.89
CA PRO A 52 -35.94 -13.72 32.73
C PRO A 52 -36.31 -12.50 33.59
N GLY A 53 -37.57 -12.04 33.47
CA GLY A 53 -38.11 -10.95 34.26
C GLY A 53 -37.79 -9.53 33.76
N LEU A 54 -37.15 -9.38 32.59
CA LEU A 54 -36.80 -8.06 32.05
C LEU A 54 -37.95 -7.39 31.27
N VAL A 55 -38.70 -8.17 30.47
CA VAL A 55 -39.82 -7.67 29.67
C VAL A 55 -41.02 -8.63 29.81
N LEU A 56 -42.23 -8.09 29.98
CA LEU A 56 -43.46 -8.85 30.29
C LEU A 56 -44.30 -9.28 29.08
N LEU A 57 -43.82 -9.09 27.84
CA LEU A 57 -44.59 -9.40 26.62
C LEU A 57 -43.80 -10.30 25.65
N PRO A 58 -44.44 -11.31 25.03
CA PRO A 58 -43.82 -12.10 23.97
C PRO A 58 -43.66 -11.24 22.69
N PRO A 59 -42.52 -11.33 21.98
CA PRO A 59 -42.19 -10.43 20.88
C PRO A 59 -42.92 -10.73 19.56
N PRO A 60 -43.12 -9.73 18.67
CA PRO A 60 -43.38 -9.97 17.25
C PRO A 60 -42.17 -10.63 16.56
N PRO A 61 -42.35 -11.28 15.40
CA PRO A 61 -41.31 -12.09 14.74
C PRO A 61 -40.03 -11.27 14.39
N PRO A 62 -38.86 -11.94 14.31
CA PRO A 62 -37.57 -11.25 14.33
C PRO A 62 -37.35 -10.39 13.06
N GLN A 63 -37.10 -9.09 13.25
CA GLN A 63 -36.35 -8.30 12.28
C GLN A 63 -34.87 -8.33 12.69
N ALA A 64 -33.99 -8.74 11.78
CA ALA A 64 -32.56 -8.79 12.02
C ALA A 64 -31.99 -7.36 12.08
N LEU A 65 -31.89 -6.80 13.28
CA LEU A 65 -31.06 -5.63 13.53
C LEU A 65 -29.58 -6.05 13.52
N PRO A 66 -28.67 -5.26 12.93
CA PRO A 66 -27.24 -5.54 12.97
C PRO A 66 -26.76 -5.64 14.42
N LEU A 67 -26.01 -6.70 14.75
CA LEU A 67 -25.34 -6.81 16.04
C LEU A 67 -24.35 -5.63 16.20
N PRO A 68 -24.39 -4.87 17.30
CA PRO A 68 -23.37 -3.88 17.59
C PRO A 68 -22.01 -4.55 17.74
N ILE A 69 -20.98 -3.88 17.25
CA ILE A 69 -19.58 -4.28 17.44
C ILE A 69 -19.29 -4.22 18.95
N PRO A 70 -18.81 -5.31 19.59
CA PRO A 70 -18.41 -5.27 20.98
C PRO A 70 -17.33 -4.19 21.19
N PRO A 71 -17.33 -3.47 22.33
CA PRO A 71 -16.22 -2.57 22.65
C PRO A 71 -14.91 -3.37 22.59
N PRO A 72 -13.80 -2.79 22.07
CA PRO A 72 -12.56 -3.53 21.87
C PRO A 72 -12.05 -4.06 23.21
N SER A 73 -12.28 -5.35 23.45
CA SER A 73 -11.73 -6.09 24.57
C SER A 73 -10.29 -6.44 24.23
N GLY A 74 -9.35 -5.74 24.86
CA GLY A 74 -7.91 -6.02 24.80
C GLY A 74 -7.14 -5.07 23.88
N ARG A 75 -6.27 -4.24 24.47
CA ARG A 75 -5.23 -3.52 23.74
C ARG A 75 -4.28 -4.53 23.11
N SER A 76 -4.44 -4.81 21.82
CA SER A 76 -3.46 -5.58 21.07
C SER A 76 -2.22 -4.72 20.83
N ILE A 77 -1.03 -5.21 21.19
CA ILE A 77 0.27 -4.55 20.93
C ILE A 77 0.41 -4.19 19.44
N LEU A 78 -0.06 -5.07 18.55
CA LEU A 78 -0.08 -4.82 17.10
C LEU A 78 -1.00 -3.65 16.72
N GLY A 79 -2.12 -3.48 17.45
CA GLY A 79 -3.02 -2.35 17.28
C GLY A 79 -2.38 -1.03 17.73
N GLU A 80 -1.64 -1.03 18.84
CA GLU A 80 -0.93 0.16 19.32
C GLU A 80 0.20 0.58 18.38
N ILE A 81 0.99 -0.38 17.88
CA ILE A 81 2.02 -0.13 16.87
C ILE A 81 1.40 0.47 15.61
N GLY A 82 0.29 -0.11 15.12
CA GLY A 82 -0.43 0.41 13.96
C GLY A 82 -0.92 1.86 14.16
N VAL A 83 -1.47 2.18 15.33
CA VAL A 83 -1.88 3.55 15.68
C VAL A 83 -0.67 4.51 15.70
N GLY A 84 0.47 4.07 16.24
CA GLY A 84 1.72 4.83 16.22
C GLY A 84 2.20 5.16 14.80
N ILE A 85 2.24 4.16 13.92
CA ILE A 85 2.63 4.33 12.51
C ILE A 85 1.66 5.27 11.79
N SER A 86 0.35 5.09 11.96
CA SER A 86 -0.68 5.96 11.40
C SER A 86 -0.51 7.41 11.85
N ARG A 87 -0.18 7.64 13.13
CA ARG A 87 0.07 8.98 13.67
C ARG A 87 1.32 9.60 13.06
N ALA A 88 2.43 8.86 12.98
CA ALA A 88 3.70 9.35 12.44
C ALA A 88 3.58 9.79 10.97
N ALA A 89 2.82 9.05 10.16
CA ALA A 89 2.62 9.33 8.74
C ALA A 89 1.41 10.26 8.44
N GLU A 90 0.68 10.69 9.46
CA GLU A 90 -0.58 11.46 9.34
C GLU A 90 -1.60 10.76 8.43
N LEU A 91 -1.92 9.52 8.81
CA LEU A 91 -2.77 8.59 8.07
C LEU A 91 -3.91 8.02 8.92
N PRO A 92 -5.03 7.63 8.28
CA PRO A 92 -6.06 6.87 8.96
C PRO A 92 -5.53 5.50 9.40
N THR A 93 -6.18 4.89 10.39
CA THR A 93 -5.96 3.47 10.73
C THR A 93 -6.53 2.57 9.64
N LEU A 94 -6.02 1.35 9.52
CA LEU A 94 -6.44 0.38 8.51
C LEU A 94 -7.76 -0.34 8.84
N SER A 95 -8.52 0.12 9.83
CA SER A 95 -9.85 -0.43 10.11
C SER A 95 -10.74 -0.36 8.87
N GLY A 96 -11.35 -1.48 8.51
CA GLY A 96 -12.21 -1.63 7.33
C GLY A 96 -11.49 -1.69 5.97
N VAL A 97 -10.15 -1.80 5.94
CA VAL A 97 -9.40 -1.99 4.69
C VAL A 97 -9.39 -3.47 4.30
N PRO A 98 -9.91 -3.86 3.12
CA PRO A 98 -10.00 -5.26 2.72
C PRO A 98 -8.68 -5.76 2.09
N ILE A 99 -7.57 -5.71 2.84
CA ILE A 99 -6.21 -6.02 2.35
C ILE A 99 -6.13 -7.37 1.63
N ARG A 100 -6.72 -8.42 2.22
CA ARG A 100 -6.73 -9.76 1.64
C ARG A 100 -7.46 -9.80 0.30
N GLU A 101 -8.55 -9.06 0.17
CA GLU A 101 -9.34 -9.02 -1.07
C GLU A 101 -8.62 -8.23 -2.16
N VAL A 102 -7.97 -7.12 -1.80
CA VAL A 102 -7.15 -6.34 -2.73
C VAL A 102 -5.99 -7.17 -3.28
N LEU A 103 -5.30 -7.94 -2.43
CA LEU A 103 -4.10 -8.68 -2.86
C LEU A 103 -4.42 -10.06 -3.46
N LEU A 104 -5.43 -10.77 -2.95
CA LEU A 104 -5.70 -12.16 -3.33
C LEU A 104 -7.05 -12.34 -4.05
N GLY A 105 -7.91 -11.32 -4.08
CA GLY A 105 -9.24 -11.41 -4.70
C GLY A 105 -9.17 -11.75 -6.19
N GLY A 106 -8.18 -11.19 -6.90
CA GLY A 106 -7.95 -11.43 -8.33
C GLY A 106 -7.54 -12.85 -8.72
N LEU A 107 -7.20 -13.72 -7.76
CA LEU A 107 -6.85 -15.12 -7.99
C LEU A 107 -8.08 -16.06 -7.97
N LYS A 108 -9.25 -15.57 -7.54
CA LYS A 108 -10.46 -16.40 -7.44
C LYS A 108 -10.98 -16.79 -8.84
N PRO A 109 -11.27 -18.08 -9.11
CA PRO A 109 -11.91 -18.51 -10.36
C PRO A 109 -13.31 -17.92 -10.53
N GLY A 110 -13.73 -17.68 -11.77
CA GLY A 110 -15.13 -17.34 -12.09
C GLY A 110 -15.53 -15.88 -11.88
N VAL A 111 -14.60 -14.96 -11.62
CA VAL A 111 -14.88 -13.52 -11.77
C VAL A 111 -15.00 -13.24 -13.27
N THR A 112 -16.23 -13.31 -13.79
CA THR A 112 -16.63 -12.85 -15.13
C THR A 112 -16.48 -11.34 -15.16
N THR A 113 -15.70 -10.81 -16.10
CA THR A 113 -15.22 -9.42 -16.00
C THR A 113 -14.95 -8.80 -17.36
N ALA A 114 -15.10 -7.48 -17.42
CA ALA A 114 -14.50 -6.60 -18.42
C ALA A 114 -13.15 -7.10 -18.95
N ASN A 115 -12.92 -6.85 -20.24
CA ASN A 115 -11.72 -7.28 -20.94
C ASN A 115 -10.50 -6.65 -20.25
N ILE A 116 -9.43 -7.42 -20.08
CA ILE A 116 -8.18 -6.89 -19.51
C ILE A 116 -7.63 -5.76 -20.38
N GLU A 117 -7.87 -5.85 -21.69
CA GLU A 117 -7.52 -4.78 -22.63
C GLU A 117 -8.24 -3.48 -22.28
N ASP A 118 -9.47 -3.53 -21.74
CA ASP A 118 -10.21 -2.34 -21.29
C ASP A 118 -9.47 -1.58 -20.17
N LEU A 119 -8.70 -2.30 -19.34
CA LEU A 119 -7.88 -1.68 -18.31
C LEU A 119 -6.69 -0.93 -18.92
N PHE A 120 -6.12 -1.43 -20.01
CA PHE A 120 -4.92 -0.85 -20.63
C PHE A 120 -5.23 0.35 -21.54
N ILE A 121 -6.47 0.50 -22.00
CA ILE A 121 -6.89 1.64 -22.84
C ILE A 121 -7.28 2.89 -22.04
N VAL A 122 -7.34 2.83 -20.70
CA VAL A 122 -7.75 3.97 -19.86
C VAL A 122 -6.73 5.10 -19.87
N GLY A 123 -7.13 6.27 -19.37
CA GLY A 123 -6.22 7.38 -19.11
C GLY A 123 -5.84 8.21 -20.33
N THR A 124 -6.58 8.10 -21.44
CA THR A 124 -6.55 9.06 -22.56
C THR A 124 -7.62 10.15 -22.35
N GLU A 125 -7.71 11.12 -23.26
CA GLU A 125 -8.77 12.14 -23.22
C GLU A 125 -10.17 11.53 -23.38
N THR A 126 -10.31 10.47 -24.17
CA THR A 126 -11.61 9.85 -24.49
C THR A 126 -11.94 8.63 -23.62
N THR A 127 -10.95 8.05 -22.93
CA THR A 127 -11.14 6.82 -22.13
C THR A 127 -11.04 7.05 -20.62
N THR A 128 -10.78 8.29 -20.18
CA THR A 128 -10.88 8.63 -18.76
C THR A 128 -12.35 8.78 -18.40
N PRO A 129 -12.89 7.97 -17.47
CA PRO A 129 -14.29 8.04 -17.09
C PRO A 129 -14.61 9.32 -16.29
N ASP A 130 -15.85 9.79 -16.42
CA ASP A 130 -16.37 10.86 -15.56
C ASP A 130 -16.44 10.40 -14.10
N LEU A 131 -16.34 11.35 -13.16
CA LEU A 131 -16.38 11.06 -11.72
C LEU A 131 -17.64 10.27 -11.30
N ALA A 132 -18.79 10.58 -11.90
CA ALA A 132 -20.06 9.89 -11.64
C ALA A 132 -20.03 8.39 -11.98
N GLN A 133 -19.22 7.99 -12.97
CA GLN A 133 -19.11 6.63 -13.49
C GLN A 133 -18.09 5.77 -12.72
N LEU A 134 -17.35 6.36 -11.78
CA LEU A 134 -16.32 5.65 -11.03
C LEU A 134 -16.94 4.57 -10.13
N PRO A 135 -16.33 3.36 -10.07
CA PRO A 135 -16.80 2.31 -9.17
C PRO A 135 -16.65 2.74 -7.71
N ALA A 136 -17.61 2.35 -6.87
CA ALA A 136 -17.56 2.61 -5.44
C ALA A 136 -16.70 1.56 -4.73
N GLY A 137 -15.95 1.98 -3.71
CA GLY A 137 -15.20 1.08 -2.83
C GLY A 137 -13.81 0.68 -3.34
N TRP A 138 -13.28 -0.41 -2.81
CA TRP A 138 -11.94 -0.90 -3.09
C TRP A 138 -11.89 -1.70 -4.40
N PRO A 139 -10.92 -1.43 -5.30
CA PRO A 139 -10.70 -2.27 -6.46
C PRO A 139 -10.28 -3.69 -6.08
N THR A 140 -10.47 -4.62 -7.01
CA THR A 140 -9.97 -6.00 -6.92
C THR A 140 -8.91 -6.28 -8.01
N PRO A 141 -7.65 -5.83 -7.79
CA PRO A 141 -6.55 -6.06 -8.71
C PRO A 141 -6.33 -7.53 -9.04
N ARG A 142 -5.98 -7.81 -10.30
CA ARG A 142 -5.81 -9.17 -10.84
C ARG A 142 -4.81 -9.25 -11.99
N VAL A 143 -4.65 -8.17 -12.75
CA VAL A 143 -3.72 -8.13 -13.88
C VAL A 143 -2.29 -8.17 -13.38
N PHE A 144 -2.00 -7.59 -12.20
CA PHE A 144 -0.67 -7.64 -11.62
C PHE A 144 -0.16 -9.07 -11.37
N TRP A 145 -1.02 -10.01 -10.98
CA TRP A 145 -0.66 -11.43 -10.88
C TRP A 145 -0.33 -12.04 -12.24
N ARG A 146 -1.06 -11.67 -13.29
CA ARG A 146 -0.80 -12.16 -14.66
C ARG A 146 0.53 -11.64 -15.18
N ILE A 147 0.84 -10.37 -14.91
CA ILE A 147 2.13 -9.77 -15.23
C ILE A 147 3.25 -10.45 -14.44
N PHE A 148 3.03 -10.71 -13.14
CA PHE A 148 3.99 -11.44 -12.31
C PHE A 148 4.28 -12.83 -12.86
N PHE A 149 3.26 -13.66 -13.08
CA PHE A 149 3.46 -15.02 -13.59
C PHE A 149 4.01 -15.05 -15.02
N GLY A 150 3.60 -14.13 -15.88
CA GLY A 150 4.13 -14.01 -17.24
C GLY A 150 5.61 -13.56 -17.27
N ALA A 151 5.98 -12.58 -16.45
CA ALA A 151 7.37 -12.14 -16.31
C ALA A 151 8.23 -13.21 -15.64
N MET A 152 7.71 -13.92 -14.64
CA MET A 152 8.38 -15.05 -14.00
C MET A 152 8.60 -16.20 -15.00
N ALA A 153 7.59 -16.55 -15.81
CA ALA A 153 7.74 -17.55 -16.86
C ALA A 153 8.83 -17.15 -17.87
N THR A 154 8.84 -15.87 -18.29
CA THR A 154 9.90 -15.34 -19.16
C THR A 154 11.27 -15.45 -18.50
N TYR A 155 11.40 -15.11 -17.21
CA TYR A 155 12.64 -15.25 -16.46
C TYR A 155 13.13 -16.71 -16.40
N LEU A 156 12.23 -17.66 -16.14
CA LEU A 156 12.53 -19.09 -16.14
C LEU A 156 12.99 -19.57 -17.52
N LEU A 157 12.40 -19.07 -18.61
CA LEU A 157 12.88 -19.35 -19.97
C LEU A 157 14.31 -18.84 -20.19
N MET A 158 14.65 -17.67 -19.65
CA MET A 158 16.04 -17.17 -19.70
C MET A 158 17.00 -18.09 -18.95
N LEU A 159 16.61 -18.57 -17.75
CA LEU A 159 17.42 -19.52 -16.98
C LEU A 159 17.59 -20.86 -17.69
N ILE A 160 16.54 -21.38 -18.33
CA ILE A 160 16.62 -22.61 -19.13
C ILE A 160 17.60 -22.41 -20.29
N GLY A 161 17.48 -21.32 -21.06
CA GLY A 161 18.41 -21.00 -22.14
C GLY A 161 19.87 -20.92 -21.67
N LEU A 162 20.08 -20.33 -20.50
CA LEU A 162 21.40 -20.16 -19.91
C LEU A 162 22.02 -21.47 -19.41
N TRP A 163 21.27 -22.27 -18.65
CA TRP A 163 21.82 -23.47 -17.99
C TRP A 163 21.66 -24.75 -18.80
N GLN A 164 20.47 -24.99 -19.37
CA GLN A 164 20.20 -26.24 -20.09
C GLN A 164 20.90 -26.28 -21.45
N PHE A 165 21.03 -25.11 -22.10
CA PHE A 165 21.66 -24.98 -23.41
C PHE A 165 23.05 -24.34 -23.37
N ASN A 166 23.55 -24.00 -22.18
CA ASN A 166 24.85 -23.34 -21.96
C ASN A 166 25.07 -22.13 -22.89
N ASN A 167 24.03 -21.33 -23.12
CA ASN A 167 24.04 -20.22 -24.07
C ASN A 167 24.07 -18.88 -23.33
N SER A 168 25.23 -18.23 -23.35
CA SER A 168 25.47 -16.95 -22.66
C SER A 168 24.62 -15.79 -23.20
N ASN A 169 24.03 -15.89 -24.39
CA ASN A 169 23.17 -14.84 -24.95
C ASN A 169 21.87 -14.67 -24.14
N PHE A 170 21.48 -15.64 -23.31
CA PHE A 170 20.35 -15.51 -22.39
C PHE A 170 20.71 -14.69 -21.14
N PHE A 171 21.99 -14.46 -20.85
CA PHE A 171 22.43 -13.78 -19.64
C PHE A 171 21.97 -12.30 -19.55
N PRO A 172 22.12 -11.47 -20.59
CA PRO A 172 21.58 -10.10 -20.55
C PRO A 172 20.06 -10.08 -20.39
N GLY A 173 19.35 -11.00 -21.06
CA GLY A 173 17.90 -11.15 -20.93
C GLY A 173 17.48 -11.56 -19.52
N MET A 174 18.24 -12.45 -18.88
CA MET A 174 18.05 -12.86 -17.49
C MET A 174 18.18 -11.67 -16.54
N ILE A 175 19.22 -10.84 -16.69
CA ILE A 175 19.43 -9.64 -15.88
C ILE A 175 18.26 -8.68 -16.04
N VAL A 176 17.89 -8.34 -17.28
CA VAL A 176 16.84 -7.36 -17.56
C VAL A 176 15.48 -7.85 -17.06
N ILE A 177 15.06 -9.05 -17.45
CA ILE A 177 13.74 -9.57 -17.06
C ILE A 177 13.68 -9.78 -15.56
N GLY A 178 14.70 -10.43 -14.98
CA GLY A 178 14.78 -10.74 -13.55
C GLY A 178 14.67 -9.50 -12.67
N SER A 179 15.35 -8.41 -13.05
CA SER A 179 15.33 -7.14 -12.30
C SER A 179 13.99 -6.43 -12.33
N PHE A 180 13.13 -6.71 -13.33
CA PHE A 180 11.84 -6.03 -13.52
C PHE A 180 10.61 -6.89 -13.17
N VAL A 181 10.73 -8.20 -12.94
CA VAL A 181 9.57 -9.09 -12.64
C VAL A 181 8.69 -8.50 -11.55
N VAL A 182 9.26 -8.23 -10.38
CA VAL A 182 8.50 -7.77 -9.22
C VAL A 182 8.21 -6.27 -9.28
N PRO A 183 9.17 -5.37 -9.60
CA PRO A 183 8.88 -3.95 -9.73
C PRO A 183 7.74 -3.64 -10.71
N LEU A 184 7.72 -4.26 -11.89
CA LEU A 184 6.65 -4.06 -12.87
C LEU A 184 5.30 -4.55 -12.35
N SER A 185 5.28 -5.72 -11.70
CA SER A 185 4.06 -6.28 -11.11
C SER A 185 3.47 -5.36 -10.03
N VAL A 186 4.32 -4.80 -9.16
CA VAL A 186 3.86 -3.85 -8.13
C VAL A 186 3.33 -2.55 -8.75
N VAL A 187 3.94 -2.03 -9.82
CA VAL A 187 3.40 -0.87 -10.53
C VAL A 187 2.03 -1.17 -11.15
N VAL A 188 1.84 -2.35 -11.72
CA VAL A 188 0.54 -2.76 -12.26
C VAL A 188 -0.51 -2.88 -11.16
N LEU A 189 -0.12 -3.30 -9.95
CA LEU A 189 -1.00 -3.24 -8.78
C LEU A 189 -1.43 -1.80 -8.48
N PHE A 190 -0.49 -0.84 -8.44
CA PHE A 190 -0.84 0.58 -8.27
C PHE A 190 -1.69 1.12 -9.44
N PHE A 191 -1.48 0.63 -10.65
CA PHE A 191 -2.26 1.00 -11.84
C PHE A 191 -3.71 0.53 -11.72
N GLU A 192 -3.94 -0.71 -11.28
CA GLU A 192 -5.27 -1.25 -11.00
C GLU A 192 -5.96 -0.55 -9.82
N LEU A 193 -5.18 -0.07 -8.85
CA LEU A 193 -5.67 0.69 -7.70
C LEU A 193 -6.01 2.14 -8.04
N ASN A 194 -5.52 2.69 -9.15
CA ASN A 194 -5.80 4.07 -9.59
C ASN A 194 -7.26 4.22 -10.08
N VAL A 195 -8.19 4.32 -9.11
CA VAL A 195 -9.65 4.44 -9.36
C VAL A 195 -10.03 5.52 -10.37
N PRO A 196 -9.42 6.74 -10.36
CA PRO A 196 -9.75 7.75 -11.35
C PRO A 196 -9.48 7.36 -12.80
N ARG A 197 -8.68 6.31 -13.06
CA ARG A 197 -8.37 5.78 -14.40
C ARG A 197 -7.92 6.86 -15.41
N ASN A 198 -7.28 7.91 -14.90
CA ASN A 198 -6.86 9.09 -15.65
C ASN A 198 -5.40 9.05 -16.12
N ILE A 199 -4.63 8.02 -15.74
CA ILE A 199 -3.24 7.80 -16.13
C ILE A 199 -3.22 6.64 -17.12
N SER A 200 -2.62 6.84 -18.30
CA SER A 200 -2.49 5.81 -19.31
C SER A 200 -1.24 4.94 -19.11
N ILE A 201 -1.26 3.74 -19.69
CA ILE A 201 -0.09 2.84 -19.66
C ILE A 201 1.15 3.49 -20.31
N TYR A 202 0.96 4.37 -21.29
CA TYR A 202 2.03 5.17 -21.89
C TYR A 202 2.71 6.07 -20.84
N GLN A 203 1.95 6.74 -19.98
CA GLN A 203 2.51 7.59 -18.93
C GLN A 203 3.20 6.76 -17.85
N VAL A 204 2.61 5.62 -17.47
CA VAL A 204 3.26 4.67 -16.53
C VAL A 204 4.60 4.19 -17.10
N GLY A 205 4.61 3.70 -18.34
CA GLY A 205 5.83 3.25 -19.02
C GLY A 205 6.88 4.35 -19.15
N LYS A 206 6.47 5.58 -19.46
CA LYS A 206 7.37 6.75 -19.49
C LYS A 206 8.02 7.00 -18.13
N MET A 207 7.26 6.94 -17.05
CA MET A 207 7.79 7.17 -15.70
C MET A 207 8.66 6.03 -15.20
N ILE A 208 8.38 4.78 -15.60
CA ILE A 208 9.28 3.65 -15.35
C ILE A 208 10.61 3.87 -16.08
N LEU A 209 10.57 4.10 -17.40
CA LEU A 209 11.78 4.12 -18.21
C LEU A 209 12.56 5.44 -18.05
N LEU A 210 11.95 6.57 -18.46
CA LEU A 210 12.61 7.87 -18.40
C LEU A 210 12.70 8.39 -16.97
N GLY A 211 11.63 8.24 -16.18
CA GLY A 211 11.63 8.68 -14.79
C GLY A 211 12.62 7.88 -13.94
N GLY A 212 12.61 6.56 -14.05
CA GLY A 212 13.58 5.69 -13.37
C GLY A 212 15.03 6.00 -13.74
N ALA A 213 15.36 6.05 -15.05
CA ALA A 213 16.72 6.35 -15.49
C ALA A 213 17.17 7.77 -15.09
N LEU A 214 16.29 8.77 -15.22
CA LEU A 214 16.59 10.14 -14.79
C LEU A 214 16.81 10.20 -13.29
N SER A 215 16.04 9.45 -12.49
CA SER A 215 16.20 9.45 -11.04
C SER A 215 17.53 8.87 -10.58
N LEU A 216 18.11 7.91 -11.29
CA LEU A 216 19.49 7.47 -11.05
C LEU A 216 20.49 8.61 -11.27
N VAL A 217 20.38 9.31 -12.40
CA VAL A 217 21.27 10.46 -12.71
C VAL A 217 21.13 11.57 -11.68
N VAL A 218 19.91 11.94 -11.32
CA VAL A 218 19.66 12.99 -10.31
C VAL A 218 20.18 12.56 -8.95
N THR A 219 20.03 11.29 -8.57
CA THR A 219 20.59 10.74 -7.33
C THR A 219 22.10 10.90 -7.29
N MET A 220 22.82 10.67 -8.39
CA MET A 220 24.27 10.90 -8.46
C MET A 220 24.64 12.38 -8.31
N ILE A 221 23.83 13.29 -8.86
CA ILE A 221 24.04 14.74 -8.70
C ILE A 221 23.84 15.16 -7.24
N VAL A 222 22.81 14.62 -6.58
CA VAL A 222 22.56 14.87 -5.15
C VAL A 222 23.67 14.27 -4.29
N ALA A 223 24.15 13.07 -4.63
CA ALA A 223 25.26 12.42 -3.94
C ALA A 223 26.54 13.26 -4.00
N ALA A 224 26.83 13.90 -5.14
CA ALA A 224 28.03 14.71 -5.33
C ALA A 224 28.14 15.93 -4.38
N ILE A 225 27.04 16.33 -3.74
CA ILE A 225 26.99 17.46 -2.79
C ILE A 225 26.70 17.03 -1.35
N VAL A 226 26.51 15.73 -1.09
CA VAL A 226 26.26 15.17 0.24
C VAL A 226 27.51 14.39 0.68
N PRO A 227 28.14 14.76 1.81
CA PRO A 227 29.34 14.07 2.28
C PRO A 227 29.03 12.67 2.83
N GLY A 228 29.84 11.67 2.46
CA GLY A 228 29.80 10.32 3.02
C GLY A 228 30.51 9.29 2.13
N ASP A 229 31.45 8.54 2.71
CA ASP A 229 32.26 7.55 1.98
C ASP A 229 32.03 6.10 2.45
N ASP A 230 31.26 5.91 3.54
CA ASP A 230 30.99 4.61 4.16
C ASP A 230 29.65 4.01 3.71
N VAL A 231 29.49 2.68 3.80
CA VAL A 231 28.25 1.96 3.45
C VAL A 231 27.84 1.03 4.61
N GLY A 232 26.54 0.82 4.81
CA GLY A 232 26.00 -0.17 5.77
C GLY A 232 25.87 0.30 7.22
N ALA A 233 26.67 1.27 7.66
CA ALA A 233 26.49 1.91 8.96
C ALA A 233 25.24 2.83 8.96
N LEU A 234 24.62 3.02 10.14
CA LEU A 234 23.35 3.76 10.27
C LEU A 234 23.40 5.16 9.63
N ILE A 235 24.43 5.96 9.92
CA ILE A 235 24.49 7.33 9.40
C ILE A 235 24.65 7.33 7.87
N PRO A 236 25.64 6.63 7.28
CA PRO A 236 25.75 6.55 5.83
C PRO A 236 24.53 5.95 5.14
N ALA A 237 23.93 4.88 5.68
CA ALA A 237 22.71 4.28 5.15
C ALA A 237 21.54 5.28 5.14
N MET A 238 21.38 6.07 6.21
CA MET A 238 20.40 7.16 6.26
C MET A 238 20.68 8.27 5.25
N LEU A 239 21.96 8.58 4.99
CA LEU A 239 22.34 9.53 3.94
C LEU A 239 22.02 8.99 2.55
N THR A 240 22.24 7.71 2.27
CA THR A 240 21.77 7.05 1.04
C THR A 240 20.26 7.24 0.89
N GLY A 241 19.50 6.93 1.94
CA GLY A 241 18.05 7.15 1.96
C GLY A 241 17.64 8.59 1.63
N VAL A 242 18.34 9.60 2.17
CA VAL A 242 18.12 11.02 1.83
C VAL A 242 18.41 11.27 0.36
N VAL A 243 19.61 10.91 -0.10
CA VAL A 243 20.13 11.19 -1.44
C VAL A 243 19.21 10.60 -2.50
N GLU A 244 18.83 9.34 -2.36
CA GLU A 244 18.02 8.68 -3.37
C GLU A 244 16.55 9.08 -3.34
N GLU A 245 15.92 9.20 -2.16
CA GLU A 245 14.50 9.58 -2.11
C GLU A 245 14.29 11.03 -2.53
N VAL A 246 15.27 11.92 -2.26
CA VAL A 246 15.28 13.28 -2.85
C VAL A 246 15.45 13.21 -4.36
N GLY A 247 16.40 12.41 -4.86
CA GLY A 247 16.64 12.28 -6.30
C GLY A 247 15.40 11.79 -7.07
N LYS A 248 14.74 10.75 -6.56
CA LYS A 248 13.48 10.23 -7.11
C LYS A 248 12.33 11.24 -6.96
N GLY A 249 12.25 11.93 -5.82
CA GLY A 249 11.24 12.96 -5.56
C GLY A 249 11.34 14.16 -6.53
N LEU A 250 12.55 14.59 -6.87
CA LEU A 250 12.78 15.68 -7.83
C LEU A 250 12.26 15.34 -9.23
N VAL A 251 12.39 14.08 -9.67
CA VAL A 251 11.85 13.62 -10.96
C VAL A 251 10.32 13.73 -11.02
N LEU A 252 9.62 13.51 -9.90
CA LEU A 252 8.17 13.64 -9.84
C LEU A 252 7.69 15.09 -10.07
N LEU A 253 8.56 16.09 -9.87
CA LEU A 253 8.23 17.49 -10.09
C LEU A 253 7.97 17.83 -11.56
N ILE A 254 8.45 16.99 -12.49
CA ILE A 254 8.20 17.14 -13.93
C ILE A 254 6.71 17.00 -14.24
N ILE A 255 5.99 16.15 -13.50
CA ILE A 255 4.59 15.81 -13.80
C ILE A 255 3.59 16.33 -12.76
N VAL A 256 4.06 16.70 -11.56
CA VAL A 256 3.20 17.17 -10.46
C VAL A 256 2.34 18.37 -10.85
N GLY A 257 2.85 19.29 -11.67
CA GLY A 257 2.12 20.48 -12.10
C GLY A 257 0.88 20.21 -12.95
N SER A 258 0.71 19.01 -13.50
CA SER A 258 -0.42 18.69 -14.38
C SER A 258 -1.75 18.62 -13.62
N LEU A 259 -2.72 19.45 -14.01
CA LEU A 259 -4.07 19.45 -13.42
C LEU A 259 -4.87 18.19 -13.80
N ARG A 260 -4.48 17.49 -14.87
CA ARG A 260 -5.06 16.20 -15.26
C ARG A 260 -4.91 15.15 -14.15
N TYR A 261 -3.80 15.22 -13.43
CA TYR A 261 -3.44 14.29 -12.35
C TYR A 261 -3.54 15.02 -11.01
N ARG A 262 -4.76 15.24 -10.53
CA ARG A 262 -5.01 16.04 -9.31
C ARG A 262 -5.15 15.23 -8.02
N HIS A 263 -5.36 13.92 -8.13
CA HIS A 263 -5.70 13.09 -6.97
C HIS A 263 -4.46 12.54 -6.26
N GLN A 264 -4.49 12.41 -4.94
CA GLN A 264 -3.39 11.81 -4.16
C GLN A 264 -2.96 10.43 -4.71
N ILE A 265 -3.92 9.64 -5.21
CA ILE A 265 -3.67 8.31 -5.78
C ILE A 265 -2.87 8.35 -7.09
N ASN A 266 -2.92 9.46 -7.83
CA ASN A 266 -2.07 9.65 -9.01
C ASN A 266 -0.60 9.78 -8.62
N GLY A 267 -0.32 10.49 -7.52
CA GLY A 267 1.02 10.59 -6.95
C GLY A 267 1.56 9.24 -6.48
N LEU A 268 0.70 8.37 -5.90
CA LEU A 268 1.08 7.00 -5.54
C LEU A 268 1.55 6.21 -6.78
N LEU A 269 0.77 6.25 -7.87
CA LEU A 269 1.10 5.51 -9.09
C LEU A 269 2.36 6.06 -9.78
N PHE A 270 2.50 7.38 -9.93
CA PHE A 270 3.70 7.95 -10.53
C PHE A 270 4.95 7.71 -9.68
N GLY A 271 4.82 7.81 -8.36
CA GLY A 271 5.90 7.47 -7.44
C GLY A 271 6.30 6.00 -7.55
N ALA A 272 5.33 5.08 -7.57
CA ALA A 272 5.59 3.66 -7.80
C ALA A 272 6.29 3.39 -9.14
N ALA A 273 5.85 4.07 -10.22
CA ALA A 273 6.46 3.92 -11.54
C ALA A 273 7.93 4.36 -11.56
N VAL A 274 8.26 5.53 -11.00
CA VAL A 274 9.67 5.99 -10.89
C VAL A 274 10.48 5.04 -10.02
N GLY A 275 9.97 4.68 -8.84
CA GLY A 275 10.65 3.77 -7.92
C GLY A 275 10.89 2.38 -8.50
N ALA A 276 9.97 1.87 -9.33
CA ALA A 276 10.16 0.60 -10.03
C ALA A 276 11.19 0.66 -11.15
N GLY A 277 11.21 1.76 -11.90
CA GLY A 277 12.28 2.04 -12.87
C GLY A 277 13.65 2.07 -12.19
N PHE A 278 13.77 2.85 -11.12
CA PHE A 278 14.99 2.93 -10.31
C PHE A 278 15.41 1.55 -9.81
N ALA A 279 14.51 0.82 -9.13
CA ALA A 279 14.80 -0.51 -8.59
C ALA A 279 15.26 -1.50 -9.67
N GLY A 280 14.59 -1.52 -10.82
CA GLY A 280 14.93 -2.43 -11.91
C GLY A 280 16.29 -2.13 -12.55
N PHE A 281 16.57 -0.85 -12.84
CA PHE A 281 17.85 -0.46 -13.43
C PHE A 281 19.02 -0.64 -12.45
N GLU A 282 18.81 -0.29 -11.18
CA GLU A 282 19.82 -0.45 -10.14
C GLU A 282 20.13 -1.94 -9.89
N SER A 283 19.10 -2.79 -9.78
CA SER A 283 19.28 -4.24 -9.59
C SER A 283 20.01 -4.88 -10.78
N ALA A 284 19.71 -4.43 -12.01
CA ALA A 284 20.42 -4.88 -13.20
C ALA A 284 21.90 -4.48 -13.15
N GLY A 285 22.21 -3.26 -12.70
CA GLY A 285 23.57 -2.78 -12.50
C GLY A 285 24.34 -3.58 -11.46
N TYR A 286 23.74 -3.89 -10.31
CA TYR A 286 24.38 -4.74 -9.29
C TYR A 286 24.65 -6.16 -9.81
N ALA A 287 23.66 -6.80 -10.45
CA ALA A 287 23.83 -8.13 -11.03
C ALA A 287 24.94 -8.16 -12.09
N PHE A 288 25.01 -7.12 -12.94
CA PHE A 288 26.05 -7.00 -13.95
C PHE A 288 27.44 -6.80 -13.34
N ASN A 289 27.60 -5.88 -12.37
CA ASN A 289 28.88 -5.62 -11.73
C ASN A 289 29.39 -6.84 -10.94
N LEU A 290 28.51 -7.56 -10.23
CA LEU A 290 28.86 -8.80 -9.55
C LEU A 290 29.38 -9.85 -10.53
N ALA A 291 28.71 -9.99 -11.67
CA ALA A 291 29.16 -10.91 -12.73
C ALA A 291 30.52 -10.51 -13.32
N LEU A 292 30.83 -9.22 -13.44
CA LEU A 292 32.14 -8.73 -13.88
C LEU A 292 33.24 -8.93 -12.84
N SER A 293 32.90 -8.85 -11.55
CA SER A 293 33.87 -9.03 -10.46
C SER A 293 34.28 -10.49 -10.26
N GLU A 294 33.52 -11.42 -10.82
CA GLU A 294 33.78 -12.84 -10.71
C GLU A 294 34.86 -13.29 -11.69
N SER A 295 35.93 -13.89 -11.16
CA SER A 295 37.12 -14.27 -11.94
C SER A 295 37.20 -15.77 -12.24
N THR A 296 36.28 -16.56 -11.66
CA THR A 296 36.27 -18.02 -11.68
C THR A 296 35.58 -18.62 -12.91
N GLY A 297 34.81 -17.82 -13.65
CA GLY A 297 34.22 -18.19 -14.95
C GLY A 297 32.75 -17.79 -15.09
N LEU A 298 32.17 -18.05 -16.27
CA LEU A 298 30.80 -17.64 -16.60
C LEU A 298 29.74 -18.30 -15.71
N ALA A 299 29.97 -19.54 -15.26
CA ALA A 299 29.04 -20.28 -14.42
C ALA A 299 28.90 -19.64 -13.04
N ASP A 300 30.02 -19.27 -12.41
CA ASP A 300 30.04 -18.62 -11.10
C ASP A 300 29.52 -17.18 -11.20
N ALA A 301 29.91 -16.45 -12.24
CA ALA A 301 29.39 -15.11 -12.53
C ALA A 301 27.85 -15.12 -12.68
N THR A 302 27.33 -16.15 -13.35
CA THR A 302 25.90 -16.39 -13.49
C THR A 302 25.24 -16.69 -12.16
N GLY A 303 25.82 -17.58 -11.35
CA GLY A 303 25.29 -17.94 -10.04
C GLY A 303 25.13 -16.73 -9.12
N THR A 304 26.17 -15.90 -9.02
CA THR A 304 26.16 -14.70 -8.18
C THR A 304 25.13 -13.68 -8.65
N ALA A 305 25.03 -13.43 -9.97
CA ALA A 305 24.03 -12.53 -10.53
C ALA A 305 22.59 -13.03 -10.30
N VAL A 306 22.35 -14.33 -10.45
CA VAL A 306 21.03 -14.94 -10.19
C VAL A 306 20.64 -14.80 -8.72
N VAL A 307 21.55 -15.11 -7.79
CA VAL A 307 21.26 -14.96 -6.35
C VAL A 307 20.93 -13.52 -6.00
N ASN A 308 21.68 -12.55 -6.53
CA ASN A 308 21.41 -11.13 -6.34
C ASN A 308 19.99 -10.75 -6.82
N ILE A 309 19.64 -11.13 -8.05
CA ILE A 309 18.32 -10.86 -8.65
C ILE A 309 17.20 -11.51 -7.85
N LEU A 310 17.37 -12.75 -7.38
CA LEU A 310 16.36 -13.45 -6.59
C LEU A 310 16.09 -12.76 -5.25
N ILE A 311 17.16 -12.38 -4.52
CA ILE A 311 17.02 -11.70 -3.22
C ILE A 311 16.39 -10.33 -3.42
N ARG A 312 16.91 -9.52 -4.36
CA ARG A 312 16.38 -8.19 -4.65
C ARG A 312 14.95 -8.26 -5.17
N GLY A 313 14.62 -9.25 -5.99
CA GLY A 313 13.26 -9.51 -6.48
C GLY A 313 12.30 -9.90 -5.36
N LEU A 314 12.69 -10.82 -4.47
CA LEU A 314 11.88 -11.24 -3.32
C LEU A 314 11.54 -10.05 -2.41
N LEU A 315 12.51 -9.16 -2.20
CA LEU A 315 12.40 -8.02 -1.31
C LEU A 315 11.87 -6.74 -1.98
N ALA A 316 11.84 -6.69 -3.32
CA ALA A 316 11.37 -5.55 -4.11
C ALA A 316 9.97 -5.01 -3.72
N PRO A 317 8.98 -5.81 -3.24
CA PRO A 317 7.71 -5.26 -2.79
C PRO A 317 7.86 -4.28 -1.62
N GLY A 318 8.94 -4.37 -0.84
CA GLY A 318 9.21 -3.53 0.34
C GLY A 318 10.20 -2.38 0.13
N GLY A 319 10.71 -2.19 -1.09
CA GLY A 319 11.80 -1.25 -1.40
C GLY A 319 11.37 0.03 -2.12
N HIS A 320 12.23 0.51 -3.02
CA HIS A 320 12.09 1.80 -3.71
C HIS A 320 10.70 2.08 -4.31
N VAL A 321 10.00 1.06 -4.84
CA VAL A 321 8.66 1.21 -5.42
C VAL A 321 7.70 1.88 -4.43
N ILE A 322 7.63 1.36 -3.20
CA ILE A 322 6.67 1.86 -2.20
C ILE A 322 7.18 3.13 -1.51
N TRP A 323 8.49 3.30 -1.33
CA TRP A 323 9.06 4.52 -0.74
C TRP A 323 8.81 5.73 -1.64
N THR A 324 9.09 5.59 -2.94
CA THR A 324 8.84 6.65 -3.90
C THR A 324 7.34 6.88 -4.12
N ALA A 325 6.50 5.84 -4.02
CA ALA A 325 5.04 6.01 -3.98
C ALA A 325 4.59 6.87 -2.79
N MET A 326 5.18 6.71 -1.60
CA MET A 326 4.89 7.55 -0.43
C MET A 326 5.25 9.03 -0.69
N VAL A 327 6.43 9.28 -1.27
CA VAL A 327 6.87 10.63 -1.66
C VAL A 327 5.89 11.25 -2.66
N GLY A 328 5.54 10.52 -3.72
CA GLY A 328 4.57 10.98 -4.72
C GLY A 328 3.19 11.25 -4.14
N SER A 329 2.71 10.38 -3.24
CA SER A 329 1.45 10.61 -2.53
C SER A 329 1.46 11.91 -1.72
N ALA A 330 2.57 12.21 -1.05
CA ALA A 330 2.72 13.41 -0.24
C ALA A 330 2.70 14.68 -1.10
N LEU A 331 3.42 14.68 -2.22
CA LEU A 331 3.46 15.79 -3.17
C LEU A 331 2.06 16.09 -3.75
N TRP A 332 1.34 15.07 -4.19
CA TRP A 332 -0.01 15.26 -4.75
C TRP A 332 -1.02 15.67 -3.69
N LYS A 333 -0.89 15.17 -2.46
CA LYS A 333 -1.73 15.59 -1.35
C LYS A 333 -1.53 17.06 -0.98
N ALA A 334 -0.28 17.54 -0.97
CA ALA A 334 0.01 18.94 -0.67
C ALA A 334 -0.38 19.88 -1.83
N LYS A 335 -0.25 19.41 -3.08
CA LYS A 335 -0.73 20.13 -4.26
C LYS A 335 -2.26 20.25 -4.27
N GLY A 336 -2.96 19.15 -4.05
CA GLY A 336 -4.41 19.05 -4.23
C GLY A 336 -4.85 19.45 -5.63
N GLY A 337 -5.96 20.19 -5.71
CA GLY A 337 -6.53 20.70 -6.97
C GLY A 337 -5.85 21.98 -7.52
N GLN A 338 -4.79 22.47 -6.88
CA GLN A 338 -4.14 23.72 -7.26
C GLN A 338 -2.96 23.48 -8.22
N PRO A 339 -2.53 24.51 -8.98
CA PRO A 339 -1.23 24.48 -9.65
C PRO A 339 -0.11 24.22 -8.63
N PHE A 340 0.93 23.51 -9.07
CA PHE A 340 2.06 23.21 -8.21
C PHE A 340 2.88 24.47 -7.93
N SER A 341 3.27 24.66 -6.66
CA SER A 341 4.19 25.70 -6.23
C SER A 341 5.33 25.07 -5.44
N VAL A 342 6.56 25.58 -5.64
CA VAL A 342 7.76 25.12 -4.92
C VAL A 342 7.58 25.22 -3.40
N ALA A 343 6.79 26.18 -2.91
CA ALA A 343 6.48 26.31 -1.48
C ALA A 343 5.79 25.06 -0.91
N GLN A 344 5.06 24.29 -1.73
CA GLN A 344 4.39 23.05 -1.32
C GLN A 344 5.37 21.93 -0.99
N LEU A 345 6.64 22.00 -1.44
CA LEU A 345 7.69 21.05 -1.02
C LEU A 345 7.95 21.11 0.49
N PHE A 346 7.74 22.27 1.10
CA PHE A 346 7.91 22.50 2.53
C PHE A 346 6.61 22.30 3.32
N HIS A 347 5.55 21.82 2.67
CA HIS A 347 4.30 21.52 3.36
C HIS A 347 4.53 20.40 4.41
N PRO A 348 3.98 20.49 5.63
CA PRO A 348 4.25 19.53 6.71
C PRO A 348 4.02 18.06 6.32
N VAL A 349 3.01 17.81 5.49
CA VAL A 349 2.71 16.47 4.95
C VAL A 349 3.83 15.93 4.06
N VAL A 350 4.43 16.77 3.20
CA VAL A 350 5.54 16.39 2.32
C VAL A 350 6.77 16.07 3.16
N ILE A 351 7.11 16.95 4.11
CA ILE A 351 8.24 16.75 5.00
C ILE A 351 8.06 15.46 5.82
N ARG A 352 6.93 15.28 6.50
CA ARG A 352 6.69 14.09 7.35
C ARG A 352 6.75 12.79 6.56
N ARG A 353 6.04 12.71 5.43
CA ARG A 353 5.98 11.47 4.64
C ARG A 353 7.26 11.20 3.87
N GLY A 354 7.94 12.27 3.40
CA GLY A 354 9.28 12.16 2.83
C GLY A 354 10.28 11.63 3.85
N LEU A 355 10.26 12.16 5.09
CA LEU A 355 11.10 11.65 6.18
C LEU A 355 10.78 10.19 6.51
N VAL A 356 9.52 9.77 6.50
CA VAL A 356 9.16 8.36 6.68
C VAL A 356 9.78 7.48 5.58
N ALA A 357 9.70 7.88 4.32
CA ALA A 357 10.32 7.14 3.22
C ALA A 357 11.85 7.07 3.36
N ILE A 358 12.50 8.19 3.68
CA ILE A 358 13.94 8.29 3.93
C ILE A 358 14.37 7.37 5.09
N VAL A 359 13.63 7.38 6.20
CA VAL A 359 13.92 6.53 7.36
C VAL A 359 13.74 5.06 7.02
N LEU A 360 12.65 4.68 6.33
CA LEU A 360 12.45 3.28 5.94
C LEU A 360 13.56 2.79 5.03
N HIS A 361 14.01 3.63 4.10
CA HIS A 361 15.11 3.32 3.19
C HIS A 361 16.44 3.23 3.93
N GLY A 362 16.81 4.26 4.71
CA GLY A 362 18.07 4.21 5.45
C GLY A 362 18.15 3.06 6.45
N LEU A 363 17.02 2.72 7.08
CA LEU A 363 16.92 1.53 7.91
C LEU A 363 17.09 0.23 7.10
N TRP A 364 16.57 0.18 5.87
CA TRP A 364 16.73 -0.98 4.99
C TRP A 364 18.20 -1.24 4.66
N ASP A 365 18.98 -0.18 4.44
CA ASP A 365 20.41 -0.23 4.13
C ASP A 365 21.31 -0.34 5.36
N THR A 366 20.74 -0.31 6.56
CA THR A 366 21.50 -0.43 7.82
C THR A 366 21.72 -1.90 8.17
N ASP A 367 22.98 -2.26 8.37
CA ASP A 367 23.34 -3.56 8.94
C ASP A 367 23.07 -3.57 10.46
N ILE A 368 22.13 -4.40 10.90
CA ILE A 368 21.78 -4.56 12.33
C ILE A 368 22.45 -5.84 12.88
N PRO A 369 23.46 -5.75 13.76
CA PRO A 369 24.28 -6.90 14.17
C PRO A 369 23.54 -8.10 14.80
N PHE A 370 22.32 -7.88 15.32
CA PHE A 370 21.58 -8.89 16.08
C PHE A 370 20.29 -9.37 15.40
N ILE A 371 19.95 -8.82 14.23
CA ILE A 371 18.72 -9.19 13.50
C ILE A 371 19.14 -9.70 12.12
N PRO A 372 18.72 -10.92 11.71
CA PRO A 372 18.98 -11.39 10.35
C PRO A 372 18.45 -10.39 9.32
N SER A 373 19.28 -9.99 8.35
CA SER A 373 18.93 -8.93 7.38
C SER A 373 17.62 -9.22 6.65
N LEU A 374 17.38 -10.48 6.27
CA LEU A 374 16.12 -10.87 5.63
C LEU A 374 14.90 -10.61 6.53
N LEU A 375 14.99 -10.96 7.81
CA LEU A 375 13.90 -10.71 8.78
C LEU A 375 13.66 -9.20 8.93
N TRP A 376 14.73 -8.42 9.01
CA TRP A 376 14.66 -6.96 9.10
C TRP A 376 13.96 -6.34 7.88
N CYS A 377 14.37 -6.71 6.66
CA CYS A 377 13.74 -6.24 5.43
C CYS A 377 12.25 -6.65 5.37
N VAL A 378 11.88 -7.84 5.82
CA VAL A 378 10.47 -8.29 5.88
C VAL A 378 9.65 -7.44 6.85
N LEU A 379 10.20 -7.08 8.01
CA LEU A 379 9.51 -6.18 8.95
C LEU A 379 9.29 -4.80 8.35
N LEU A 380 10.31 -4.23 7.69
CA LEU A 380 10.21 -2.95 6.99
C LEU A 380 9.19 -3.01 5.83
N LEU A 381 9.13 -4.12 5.10
CA LEU A 381 8.12 -4.35 4.06
C LEU A 381 6.71 -4.27 4.65
N VAL A 382 6.45 -4.95 5.78
CA VAL A 382 5.14 -4.92 6.44
C VAL A 382 4.77 -3.51 6.89
N VAL A 383 5.71 -2.77 7.49
CA VAL A 383 5.51 -1.37 7.90
C VAL A 383 5.24 -0.48 6.69
N GLY A 384 6.02 -0.63 5.62
CA GLY A 384 5.87 0.14 4.39
C GLY A 384 4.50 -0.07 3.75
N TRP A 385 4.06 -1.33 3.63
CA TRP A 385 2.72 -1.63 3.10
C TRP A 385 1.59 -1.15 4.01
N TYR A 386 1.76 -1.20 5.34
CA TYR A 386 0.79 -0.59 6.26
C TYR A 386 0.57 0.89 5.94
N ILE A 387 1.66 1.64 5.73
CA ILE A 387 1.62 3.06 5.36
C ILE A 387 0.97 3.25 3.99
N VAL A 388 1.35 2.45 2.98
CA VAL A 388 0.76 2.50 1.63
C VAL A 388 -0.76 2.26 1.69
N PHE A 389 -1.24 1.27 2.43
CA PHE A 389 -2.68 1.04 2.58
C PHE A 389 -3.40 2.19 3.28
N GLY A 390 -2.73 2.88 4.23
CA GLY A 390 -3.26 4.09 4.85
C GLY A 390 -3.40 5.23 3.83
N MET A 391 -2.42 5.40 2.94
CA MET A 391 -2.47 6.38 1.85
C MET A 391 -3.53 6.02 0.81
N LEU A 392 -3.66 4.74 0.45
CA LEU A 392 -4.71 4.25 -0.44
C LEU A 392 -6.09 4.54 0.16
N LYS A 393 -6.32 4.20 1.44
CA LYS A 393 -7.59 4.50 2.13
C LYS A 393 -7.92 5.99 2.08
N GLN A 394 -6.94 6.85 2.39
CA GLN A 394 -7.11 8.30 2.37
C GLN A 394 -7.44 8.83 0.96
N SER A 395 -6.71 8.36 -0.05
CA SER A 395 -6.87 8.82 -1.42
C SER A 395 -8.14 8.29 -2.09
N LEU A 396 -8.59 7.09 -1.76
CA LEU A 396 -9.91 6.58 -2.20
C LEU A 396 -11.04 7.40 -1.60
N ALA A 397 -10.93 7.78 -0.32
CA ALA A 397 -11.90 8.68 0.32
C ALA A 397 -11.92 10.08 -0.35
N GLU A 398 -10.75 10.59 -0.77
CA GLU A 398 -10.65 11.84 -1.53
C GLU A 398 -11.40 11.75 -2.88
N VAL A 399 -11.22 10.66 -3.62
CA VAL A 399 -11.89 10.43 -4.91
C VAL A 399 -13.40 10.29 -4.72
N GLU A 400 -13.84 9.55 -3.70
CA GLU A 400 -15.26 9.39 -3.39
C GLU A 400 -15.91 10.73 -3.00
N ALA A 401 -15.23 11.56 -2.21
CA ALA A 401 -15.70 12.91 -1.89
C ALA A 401 -15.82 13.79 -3.16
N ALA A 402 -14.85 13.71 -4.07
CA ALA A 402 -14.90 14.42 -5.34
C ALA A 402 -16.07 13.94 -6.23
N LYS A 403 -16.34 12.63 -6.25
CA LYS A 403 -17.51 12.05 -6.94
C LYS A 403 -18.82 12.58 -6.37
N GLN A 404 -18.98 12.59 -5.05
CA GLN A 404 -20.19 13.11 -4.40
C GLN A 404 -20.38 14.61 -4.66
N GLY A 405 -19.29 15.38 -4.70
CA GLY A 405 -19.34 16.80 -5.05
C GLY A 405 -19.75 17.06 -6.50
N ALA A 406 -19.43 16.17 -7.44
CA ALA A 406 -19.82 16.29 -8.84
C ALA A 406 -21.26 15.84 -9.14
N LEU A 407 -21.89 15.08 -8.22
CA LEU A 407 -23.28 14.62 -8.31
C LEU A 407 -24.28 15.60 -7.70
N ARG A 408 -23.80 16.62 -6.98
CA ARG A 408 -24.59 17.73 -6.44
C ARG A 408 -24.56 18.90 -7.40
#